data_AF-A0A7K4IPM5-F1
#
_entry.id   AF-A0A7K4IPM5-F1
#
_cell.length_a   1.000
_cell.length_b   1.000
_cell.length_c   1.000
_cell.angle_alpha   90.00
_cell.angle_beta   90.00
_cell.angle_gamma   90.00
#
_symmetry.space_group_name_H-M   'P 1'
#
loop_
_entity.id
_entity.type
_entity.pdbx_description
1 polymer ?
#
loop_
_entity_poly.entity_id
_entity_poly.type
_entity_poly.pdbx_seq_one_letter_code
_entity_poly.pdbx_strand_id
1 'polypeptide(L)' 'MEHCKNPWNKECKNNEIELYILFRGARLPICRRCWSKLADKEVEW' A
#
# COMPACT_ATOMS: atom_id res chain seq x y z
N MET A 1 7.22 -14.40 -4.75
CA MET A 1 7.50 -13.05 -4.19
C MET A 1 6.19 -12.38 -3.88
N GLU A 2 6.08 -11.67 -2.76
CA GLU A 2 4.89 -10.90 -2.42
C GLU A 2 4.85 -9.61 -3.26
N HIS A 3 3.64 -9.17 -3.65
CA HIS A 3 3.43 -7.95 -4.43
C HIS A 3 2.48 -7.02 -3.68
N CYS A 4 2.62 -5.72 -3.93
CA CYS A 4 1.74 -4.68 -3.43
C CYS A 4 0.28 -5.02 -3.71
N LYS A 5 -0.58 -4.85 -2.70
CA LYS A 5 -2.03 -4.98 -2.79
C LYS A 5 -2.70 -3.69 -2.36
N ASN A 6 -2.18 -2.55 -2.82
CA ASN A 6 -2.73 -1.24 -2.54
C ASN A 6 -4.21 -1.15 -2.99
N PRO A 7 -5.18 -0.97 -2.06
CA PRO A 7 -6.59 -0.86 -2.40
C PRO A 7 -6.92 0.31 -3.34
N TRP A 8 -6.13 1.38 -3.29
CA TRP A 8 -6.26 2.61 -4.07
C TRP A 8 -5.46 2.56 -5.39
N ASN A 9 -4.64 1.54 -5.61
CA ASN A 9 -3.90 1.32 -6.86
C ASN A 9 -3.81 -0.18 -7.19
N LYS A 10 -4.93 -0.72 -7.68
CA LYS A 10 -5.15 -2.17 -7.87
C LYS A 10 -4.24 -2.82 -8.92
N GLU A 11 -3.59 -2.04 -9.78
CA GLU A 11 -2.70 -2.55 -10.84
C GLU A 11 -1.23 -2.63 -10.42
N CYS A 12 -0.89 -2.18 -9.20
CA CYS A 12 0.51 -2.17 -8.76
C CYS A 12 1.04 -3.59 -8.53
N LYS A 13 2.06 -3.98 -9.32
CA LYS A 13 2.77 -5.27 -9.16
C LYS A 13 4.16 -5.15 -8.52
N ASN A 14 4.49 -4.00 -7.94
CA ASN A 14 5.80 -3.80 -7.29
C ASN A 14 5.91 -4.70 -6.04
N ASN A 15 7.07 -5.30 -5.83
CA ASN A 15 7.43 -6.21 -4.74
C ASN A 15 8.31 -5.59 -3.64
N GLU A 16 8.70 -4.32 -3.76
CA GLU A 16 9.39 -3.53 -2.72
C GLU A 16 8.41 -3.13 -1.61
N ILE A 17 8.00 -4.09 -0.78
CA ILE A 17 7.04 -3.87 0.32
C ILE A 17 7.68 -3.03 1.43
N GLU A 18 7.01 -1.93 1.79
CA GLU A 18 7.46 -0.99 2.83
C GLU A 18 6.70 -1.24 4.14
N LEU A 19 5.38 -1.41 4.04
CA LEU A 19 4.52 -1.61 5.20
C LEU A 19 3.33 -2.50 4.90
N TYR A 20 2.63 -2.89 5.96
CA TYR A 20 1.34 -3.57 5.87
C TYR A 20 0.26 -2.69 6.50
N ILE A 21 -0.88 -2.59 5.82
CA ILE A 21 -2.08 -1.93 6.37
C ILE A 21 -3.11 -2.97 6.76
N LEU A 22 -3.97 -2.62 7.72
CA LEU A 22 -5.21 -3.34 7.96
C LEU A 22 -6.32 -2.65 7.16
N PHE A 23 -6.87 -3.34 6.17
CA PHE A 23 -7.96 -2.82 5.34
C PHE A 23 -9.08 -3.84 5.26
N ARG A 24 -10.28 -3.48 5.72
CA ARG A 24 -11.46 -4.37 5.75
C ARG A 24 -11.17 -5.72 6.43
N GLY A 25 -10.42 -5.70 7.53
CA GLY A 25 -10.03 -6.90 8.27
C GLY A 25 -8.92 -7.74 7.62
N ALA A 26 -8.41 -7.35 6.45
CA ALA A 26 -7.29 -8.03 5.80
C ALA A 26 -5.98 -7.25 5.98
N ARG A 27 -4.89 -7.96 6.27
CA ARG A 27 -3.53 -7.39 6.25
C ARG A 27 -3.03 -7.35 4.81
N LEU A 28 -2.79 -6.16 4.26
CA LEU A 28 -2.37 -5.97 2.87
C LEU A 28 -0.98 -5.34 2.78
N PRO A 29 -0.07 -5.89 1.95
CA PRO A 29 1.24 -5.31 1.70
C PRO A 29 1.14 -4.05 0.82
N ILE A 30 1.84 -2.98 1.20
CA ILE A 30 1.95 -1.74 0.43
C ILE A 30 3.43 -1.52 0.07
N CYS A 31 3.71 -1.31 -1.21
CA CYS A 31 5.06 -1.02 -1.67
C CYS A 31 5.49 0.43 -1.37
N ARG A 32 6.79 0.67 -1.29
CA ARG A 32 7.40 1.98 -1.04
C ARG A 32 6.82 3.08 -1.93
N ARG A 33 6.72 2.83 -3.25
CA ARG A 33 6.13 3.79 -4.22
C ARG A 33 4.68 4.14 -3.91
N CYS A 34 3.88 3.15 -3.49
CA CYS A 34 2.48 3.41 -3.13
C CYS A 34 2.38 4.15 -1.80
N TRP A 35 3.23 3.80 -0.83
CA TRP A 35 3.26 4.46 0.46
C TRP A 35 3.65 5.93 0.34
N SER A 36 4.71 6.27 -0.39
CA SER A 36 5.10 7.68 -0.60
C SER A 36 3.94 8.53 -1.14
N LYS A 37 3.21 8.01 -2.13
CA LYS A 37 2.02 8.70 -2.69
C LYS A 37 0.87 8.86 -1.70
N LEU A 38 0.77 7.99 -0.70
CA LEU A 38 -0.27 8.07 0.34
C LEU A 38 0.17 9.02 1.45
N ALA A 39 1.44 8.97 1.86
CA ALA A 39 2.02 9.85 2.87
C ALA A 39 2.04 11.32 2.44
N ASP A 40 2.19 11.57 1.13
CA ASP A 40 2.13 12.92 0.56
C ASP A 40 0.69 13.48 0.47
N LYS A 41 -0.34 12.67 0.76
CA LYS A 41 -1.72 13.15 0.83
C LYS A 41 -2.06 13.50 2.28
N GLU A 42 -2.47 14.73 2.51
CA GLU A 42 -3.11 15.17 3.74
C GLU A 42 -4.44 14.41 3.91
N VAL A 43 -4.36 13.24 4.54
CA VAL A 43 -5.52 12.51 5.05
C VAL A 43 -5.29 12.45 6.54
N GLU A 44 -6.06 13.22 7.31
CA GLU A 44 -6.11 13.06 8.77
C GLU A 44 -6.80 11.71 9.07
N TRP A 45 -6.16 10.90 9.92
CA TRP A 45 -6.58 9.54 10.28
C TRP A 45 -7.27 9.52 11.64
#